data_AF-Q0CGL2-F1
#
_entry.id   AF-Q0CGL2-F1
#
_cell.length_a   1.000
_cell.length_b   1.000
_cell.length_c   1.000
_cell.angle_alpha   90.00
_cell.angle_beta   90.00
_cell.angle_gamma   90.00
#
_symmetry.space_group_name_H-M   'P 1'
#
loop_
_entity.id
_entity.type
_entity.pdbx_description
1 polymer ?
#
loop_
_entity_poly.entity_id
_entity_poly.type
_entity_poly.pdbx_seq_one_letter_code
_entity_poly.pdbx_strand_id
1 'polypeptide(L)'
;MVELLLENGVNPHLQCKCPDDDGVFHYRSSIWCTITFRNWKILNLLISEGVYPHPADLALAIERDEKQAIALLSQSAYENVPAKITLPDFIKHMEDERVKTDPNFVPKDWSPRVS
;
A
#
# COMPACT_ATOMS: atom_id res chain seq x y z
N MET A 1 -8.65 9.29 -11.79
CA MET A 1 -8.00 9.78 -10.54
C MET A 1 -6.86 8.88 -10.13
N VAL A 2 -7.07 7.57 -9.87
CA VAL A 2 -5.96 6.66 -9.50
C VAL A 2 -4.88 6.62 -10.59
N GLU A 3 -5.27 6.46 -11.86
CA GLU A 3 -4.35 6.51 -13.03
C GLU A 3 -3.49 7.79 -12.99
N LEU A 4 -4.11 8.96 -12.86
CA LEU A 4 -3.42 10.25 -12.73
C LEU A 4 -2.45 10.31 -11.53
N LEU A 5 -2.81 9.73 -10.37
CA LEU A 5 -1.94 9.72 -9.20
C LEU A 5 -0.68 8.86 -9.45
N LEU A 6 -0.85 7.72 -10.11
CA LEU A 6 0.26 6.84 -10.51
C LEU A 6 1.16 7.54 -11.53
N GLU A 7 0.57 8.19 -12.54
CA GLU A 7 1.30 8.99 -13.54
C GLU A 7 2.11 10.13 -12.91
N ASN A 8 1.64 10.69 -11.79
CA ASN A 8 2.33 11.73 -11.03
C ASN A 8 3.32 11.17 -9.98
N GLY A 9 3.62 9.87 -10.01
CA GLY A 9 4.67 9.27 -9.19
C GLY A 9 4.29 9.00 -7.74
N VAL A 10 2.99 8.91 -7.41
CA VAL A 10 2.57 8.40 -6.09
C VAL A 10 3.07 6.97 -5.92
N ASN A 11 3.57 6.65 -4.73
CA ASN A 11 3.96 5.29 -4.38
C ASN A 11 2.72 4.43 -4.04
N PRO A 12 2.34 3.44 -4.88
CA PRO A 12 1.16 2.60 -4.65
C PRO A 12 1.39 1.46 -3.66
N HIS A 13 2.63 1.24 -3.21
CA HIS A 13 3.00 0.17 -2.28
C HIS A 13 2.84 0.56 -0.81
N LEU A 14 2.43 1.79 -0.53
CA LEU A 14 2.18 2.28 0.82
C LEU A 14 0.97 1.60 1.45
N GLN A 15 0.99 1.54 2.78
CA GLN A 15 -0.17 1.18 3.59
C GLN A 15 -0.58 2.36 4.48
N CYS A 16 -1.88 2.49 4.70
CA CYS A 16 -2.47 3.49 5.59
C CYS A 16 -3.10 2.81 6.80
N LYS A 17 -3.02 3.46 7.97
CA LYS A 17 -3.71 3.01 9.18
C LYS A 17 -5.17 3.49 9.11
N CYS A 18 -6.10 2.56 8.93
CA CYS A 18 -7.53 2.83 8.83
C CYS A 18 -8.28 2.18 10.00
N PRO A 19 -9.31 2.82 10.58
CA PRO A 19 -10.16 2.18 11.56
C PRO A 19 -11.07 1.13 10.88
N ASP A 20 -11.25 0.00 11.54
CA ASP A 20 -12.32 -0.95 11.23
C ASP A 20 -13.61 -0.60 12.01
N ASP A 21 -14.69 -1.33 11.73
CA ASP A 21 -16.01 -1.13 12.35
C ASP A 21 -16.00 -1.32 13.88
N ASP A 22 -15.02 -2.06 14.42
CA ASP A 22 -14.81 -2.28 15.85
C ASP A 22 -13.95 -1.19 16.52
N GLY A 23 -13.53 -0.18 15.76
CA GLY A 23 -12.66 0.90 16.22
C GLY A 23 -11.18 0.50 16.33
N VAL A 24 -10.82 -0.74 15.99
CA VAL A 24 -9.43 -1.18 15.94
C VAL A 24 -8.81 -0.69 14.63
N PHE A 25 -7.60 -0.14 14.73
CA PHE A 25 -6.90 0.36 13.57
C PHE A 25 -6.03 -0.71 12.93
N HIS A 26 -6.23 -0.95 11.64
CA HIS A 26 -5.46 -1.88 10.84
C HIS A 26 -4.75 -1.17 9.69
N TYR A 27 -3.60 -1.71 9.29
CA TYR A 27 -2.92 -1.23 8.09
C TYR A 27 -3.56 -1.82 6.84
N ARG A 28 -4.00 -0.94 5.93
CA ARG A 28 -4.67 -1.29 4.68
C ARG A 28 -3.84 -0.83 3.49
N SER A 29 -3.61 -1.75 2.55
CA SER A 29 -2.94 -1.48 1.28
C SER A 29 -3.94 -0.97 0.24
N SER A 30 -3.42 -0.38 -0.84
CA SER A 30 -4.23 -0.05 -2.03
C SER A 30 -4.97 -1.26 -2.59
N ILE A 31 -4.32 -2.43 -2.63
CA ILE A 31 -4.92 -3.70 -3.07
C ILE A 31 -6.04 -4.13 -2.12
N TRP A 32 -5.81 -4.12 -0.80
CA TRP A 32 -6.82 -4.45 0.20
C TRP A 32 -8.09 -3.61 -0.03
N CYS A 33 -7.94 -2.30 -0.22
CA CYS A 33 -9.06 -1.39 -0.48
C CYS A 33 -9.82 -1.78 -1.76
N THR A 34 -9.11 -2.12 -2.84
CA THR A 34 -9.79 -2.52 -4.09
C THR A 34 -10.59 -3.81 -3.95
N ILE A 35 -10.14 -4.77 -3.15
CA ILE A 35 -10.87 -6.01 -2.87
C ILE A 35 -12.11 -5.72 -2.02
N THR A 36 -11.94 -4.97 -0.93
CA THR A 36 -13.04 -4.60 -0.01
C THR A 36 -14.17 -3.87 -0.73
N PHE A 37 -13.83 -2.90 -1.60
CA PHE A 37 -14.79 -2.09 -2.33
C PHE A 37 -15.13 -2.63 -3.72
N ARG A 38 -14.70 -3.85 -4.06
CA ARG A 38 -14.99 -4.52 -5.34
C ARG A 38 -14.62 -3.70 -6.58
N ASN A 39 -13.54 -2.93 -6.49
CA ASN A 39 -13.09 -2.05 -7.55
C ASN A 39 -12.07 -2.75 -8.45
N TRP A 40 -12.54 -3.67 -9.27
CA TRP A 40 -11.71 -4.56 -10.10
C TRP A 40 -10.93 -3.82 -11.18
N LYS A 41 -11.48 -2.72 -11.70
CA LYS A 41 -10.76 -1.87 -12.64
C LYS A 41 -9.45 -1.36 -12.01
N ILE A 42 -9.53 -0.88 -10.77
CA ILE A 42 -8.36 -0.37 -10.06
C ILE A 42 -7.45 -1.50 -9.59
N LEU A 43 -7.99 -2.65 -9.17
CA LEU A 43 -7.18 -3.82 -8.84
C LEU A 43 -6.30 -4.24 -10.03
N ASN A 44 -6.89 -4.40 -11.22
CA ASN A 44 -6.15 -4.74 -12.44
C ASN A 44 -5.09 -3.70 -12.77
N LEU A 45 -5.43 -2.41 -12.65
CA LEU A 45 -4.48 -1.31 -12.87
C LEU A 45 -3.28 -1.41 -11.92
N LEU A 46 -3.50 -1.62 -10.63
CA LEU A 46 -2.41 -1.74 -9.66
C LEU A 46 -1.51 -2.93 -9.98
N ILE A 47 -2.09 -4.10 -10.31
CA ILE A 47 -1.29 -5.27 -10.68
C ILE A 47 -0.50 -5.03 -11.98
N SER A 48 -1.09 -4.40 -13.00
CA SER A 48 -0.38 -4.08 -14.25
C SER A 48 0.76 -3.08 -14.07
N GLU A 49 0.63 -2.17 -13.09
CA GLU A 49 1.65 -1.21 -12.70
C GLU A 49 2.71 -1.81 -11.75
N GLY A 50 2.70 -3.13 -11.56
CA GLY A 50 3.72 -3.84 -10.76
C GLY A 50 3.49 -3.77 -9.25
N VAL A 51 2.30 -3.36 -8.79
CA VAL A 51 1.98 -3.36 -7.36
C VAL A 51 1.86 -4.79 -6.88
N TYR A 52 2.81 -5.20 -6.05
CA TYR A 52 2.80 -6.56 -5.50
C TYR A 52 1.69 -6.72 -4.45
N PRO A 53 0.89 -7.81 -4.54
CA PRO A 53 -0.03 -8.20 -3.48
C PRO A 53 0.72 -8.81 -2.29
N HIS A 54 0.12 -8.67 -1.11
CA HIS A 54 0.52 -9.37 0.10
C HIS A 54 -0.30 -10.67 0.25
N PRO A 55 0.21 -11.73 0.91
CA PRO A 55 -0.57 -12.94 1.16
C PRO A 55 -1.94 -12.69 1.83
N ALA A 56 -2.02 -11.64 2.66
CA ALA A 56 -3.26 -11.21 3.30
C ALA A 56 -4.31 -10.68 2.30
N ASP A 57 -3.90 -10.15 1.15
CA ASP A 57 -4.82 -9.68 0.10
C ASP A 57 -5.51 -10.89 -0.58
N LEU A 58 -4.77 -11.97 -0.84
CA LEU A 58 -5.36 -13.22 -1.35
C LEU A 58 -6.27 -13.89 -0.31
N ALA A 59 -5.85 -13.91 0.96
CA ALA A 59 -6.68 -14.43 2.04
C ALA A 59 -8.01 -13.68 2.15
N LEU A 60 -7.99 -12.35 2.06
CA LEU A 60 -9.20 -11.51 2.04
C LEU A 60 -10.09 -11.83 0.82
N ALA A 61 -9.50 -11.99 -0.37
CA ALA A 61 -10.26 -12.31 -1.57
C ALA A 61 -10.97 -13.68 -1.44
N ILE A 62 -10.32 -14.67 -0.81
CA ILE A 62 -10.90 -15.98 -0.51
C ILE A 62 -12.01 -15.87 0.52
N GLU A 63 -11.78 -15.16 1.62
CA GLU A 63 -12.76 -14.94 2.70
C GLU A 63 -14.07 -14.32 2.16
N ARG A 64 -13.95 -13.43 1.18
CA ARG A 64 -15.07 -12.69 0.58
C ARG A 64 -15.68 -13.36 -0.66
N ASP A 65 -15.18 -14.54 -1.08
CA ASP A 65 -15.55 -15.23 -2.33
C ASP A 65 -15.45 -14.34 -3.58
N GLU A 66 -14.43 -13.47 -3.63
CA GLU A 66 -14.22 -12.52 -4.73
C GLU A 66 -13.45 -13.20 -5.86
N LYS A 67 -14.14 -14.01 -6.67
CA LYS A 67 -13.56 -14.88 -7.71
C LYS A 67 -12.60 -14.16 -8.67
N GLN A 68 -12.91 -12.92 -9.05
CA GLN A 68 -12.03 -12.14 -9.93
C GLN A 68 -10.70 -11.79 -9.24
N ALA A 69 -10.74 -11.38 -7.97
CA ALA A 69 -9.54 -11.11 -7.20
C ALA A 69 -8.75 -12.40 -6.93
N ILE A 70 -9.43 -13.51 -6.59
CA ILE A 70 -8.77 -14.82 -6.40
C ILE A 70 -8.02 -15.23 -7.69
N ALA A 71 -8.69 -15.15 -8.84
CA ALA A 71 -8.09 -15.54 -10.12
C ALA A 71 -6.87 -14.68 -10.48
N LEU A 72 -6.90 -13.39 -10.16
CA LEU A 72 -5.79 -12.47 -10.43
C LEU A 72 -4.63 -12.67 -9.45
N LEU A 73 -4.93 -12.74 -8.15
CA LEU A 73 -3.92 -12.79 -7.08
C LEU A 73 -3.27 -14.16 -6.94
N SER A 74 -3.97 -15.26 -7.27
CA SER A 74 -3.39 -16.61 -7.23
C SER A 74 -2.22 -16.81 -8.20
N GLN A 75 -2.09 -15.94 -9.21
CA GLN A 75 -0.99 -15.97 -10.18
C GLN A 75 0.27 -15.24 -9.69
N SER A 76 0.20 -14.54 -8.55
CA SER A 76 1.30 -13.73 -8.04
C SER A 76 2.34 -14.57 -7.30
N ALA A 77 3.62 -14.21 -7.44
CA ALA A 77 4.68 -14.75 -6.60
C ALA A 77 4.70 -14.02 -5.26
N TYR A 78 4.55 -14.77 -4.17
CA TYR A 78 4.59 -14.23 -2.80
C TYR A 78 5.98 -14.33 -2.15
N GLU A 79 6.92 -15.00 -2.82
CA GLU A 79 8.30 -15.13 -2.36
C GLU A 79 9.05 -13.81 -2.55
N ASN A 80 9.76 -13.36 -1.50
CA ASN A 80 10.57 -12.14 -1.50
C ASN A 80 9.81 -10.84 -1.79
N VAL A 81 8.50 -10.80 -1.54
CA VAL A 81 7.71 -9.58 -1.64
C VAL A 81 8.11 -8.60 -0.52
N PRO A 82 8.53 -7.36 -0.83
CA PRO A 82 8.92 -6.41 0.20
C PRO A 82 7.74 -6.06 1.11
N ALA A 83 8.00 -5.91 2.41
CA ALA A 83 6.98 -5.45 3.35
C ALA A 83 6.44 -4.07 2.90
N LYS A 84 5.11 -3.89 2.98
CA LYS A 84 4.52 -2.57 2.76
C LYS A 84 4.91 -1.65 3.90
N ILE A 85 5.27 -0.41 3.58
CA ILE A 85 5.69 0.60 4.56
C ILE A 85 4.62 1.66 4.74
N THR A 86 4.61 2.31 5.89
CA THR A 86 3.68 3.40 6.17
C THR A 86 4.15 4.68 5.48
N LEU A 87 3.24 5.65 5.30
CA LEU A 87 3.62 6.97 4.79
C LEU A 87 4.70 7.66 5.67
N PRO A 88 4.60 7.67 7.02
CA PRO A 88 5.68 8.17 7.87
C PRO A 88 7.04 7.49 7.63
N ASP A 89 7.06 6.16 7.52
CA ASP A 89 8.31 5.42 7.28
C ASP A 89 8.89 5.75 5.89
N PHE A 90 8.04 5.89 4.88
CA PHE A 90 8.45 6.28 3.53
C PHE A 90 9.02 7.71 3.51
N ILE A 91 8.36 8.66 4.16
CA ILE A 91 8.85 10.04 4.27
C ILE A 91 10.20 10.04 4.98
N LYS A 92 10.32 9.33 6.10
CA LYS A 92 11.58 9.23 6.84
C LYS A 92 12.70 8.68 5.95
N HIS A 93 12.45 7.60 5.20
CA HIS A 93 13.44 7.05 4.28
C HIS A 93 13.88 8.06 3.21
N MET A 94 12.92 8.77 2.61
CA MET A 94 13.21 9.83 1.63
C MET A 94 14.03 10.98 2.22
N GLU A 95 13.71 11.39 3.45
CA GLU A 95 14.44 12.42 4.19
C GLU A 95 15.88 11.97 4.53
N ASP A 96 16.05 10.72 4.99
CA ASP A 96 17.35 10.13 5.31
C ASP A 96 18.27 10.07 4.07
N GLU A 97 17.73 9.71 2.90
CA GLU A 97 18.50 9.74 1.64
C GLU A 97 18.85 11.18 1.21
N ARG A 98 17.95 12.14 1.46
CA ARG A 98 18.20 13.53 1.14
C ARG A 98 19.30 14.14 2.00
N VAL A 99 19.37 13.83 3.30
CA VAL A 99 20.45 14.31 4.19
C VAL A 99 21.84 13.92 3.65
N LYS A 100 21.97 12.75 3.00
CA LYS A 100 23.24 12.30 2.42
C LYS A 100 23.69 13.14 1.23
N THR A 101 22.76 13.82 0.55
CA THR A 101 23.00 14.53 -0.72
C THR A 101 22.85 16.04 -0.63
N ASP A 102 22.10 16.54 0.36
CA ASP A 102 21.83 17.96 0.62
C ASP A 102 22.22 18.31 2.07
N PRO A 103 23.44 18.85 2.30
CA PRO A 103 23.94 19.12 3.65
C PRO A 103 23.20 20.26 4.37
N ASN A 104 22.33 21.01 3.68
CA ASN A 104 21.49 22.03 4.28
C ASN A 104 20.07 21.53 4.60
N PHE A 105 19.76 20.28 4.23
CA PHE A 105 18.46 19.69 4.52
C PHE A 105 18.37 19.30 6.00
N VAL A 106 17.29 19.74 6.66
CA VAL A 106 16.97 19.39 8.04
C VAL A 106 15.68 18.55 8.02
N PRO A 107 15.75 17.24 8.33
CA PRO A 107 14.57 16.39 8.44
C PRO A 107 13.59 16.94 9.47
N LYS A 108 12.30 16.72 9.24
CA LYS A 108 11.29 17.08 10.25
C LYS A 108 11.21 15.96 11.30
N ASP A 109 10.96 16.34 12.54
CA ASP A 109 10.61 15.37 13.57
C ASP A 109 9.17 14.89 13.33
N TRP A 110 9.05 13.67 12.82
CA TRP A 110 7.78 12.97 12.56
C TRP A 110 7.39 12.01 13.68
N SER A 111 7.88 12.22 14.90
CA SER A 111 7.47 11.43 16.06
C SER A 111 5.94 11.28 16.09
N PRO A 112 5.43 10.04 16.21
CA PRO A 112 3.99 9.83 16.20
C PRO A 112 3.41 10.64 17.35
N ARG A 113 2.53 11.60 17.03
CA ARG A 113 1.71 12.26 18.04
C ARG A 113 0.85 11.16 18.65
N VAL A 114 1.31 10.64 19.78
CA VAL A 114 0.55 9.69 20.60
C VAL A 114 -0.66 10.48 21.12
N SER A 115 -1.83 10.17 20.61
CA SER A 115 -3.12 10.48 21.23
C SER A 115 -4.03 9.29 21.06
#